data_AF-A0A963NS59-F1
#
_entry.id   AF-A0A963NS59-F1
#
_cell.length_a   1.000
_cell.length_b   1.000
_cell.length_c   1.000
_cell.angle_alpha   90.00
_cell.angle_beta   90.00
_cell.angle_gamma   90.00
#
_symmetry.space_group_name_H-M   'P 1'
#
loop_
_entity.id
_entity.type
_entity.pdbx_description
1 polymer ?
#
loop_
_entity_poly.entity_id
_entity_poly.type
_entity_poly.pdbx_seq_one_letter_code
_entity_poly.pdbx_strand_id
1 'polypeptide(L)'
;MSLISHLQESSAFLILFVAIIGLMVGSFLNVVIYRLPKMMERSWLQQCAELKGESVETLPAFNIVTPRSTCPHCHHKIAYWENIPILSYLFLRGRCLECQVPISLRYPFVEIFTGILSGFVAWHFGFGVTMIAALIFVWALVALSAIDIDTQLLPDDITLPLMWLGLLYNIHGGFTDLHSAVIGAAAGYLSLWTIYWVFKLVTGKEGMGYGDF
;
A
#
# COMPACT_ATOMS: atom_id res chain seq x y z
N MET A 1 1.71 -28.79 -21.32
CA MET A 1 0.65 -27.85 -20.91
C MET A 1 1.32 -26.60 -20.40
N SER A 2 0.84 -25.42 -20.78
CA SER A 2 1.47 -24.16 -20.36
C SER A 2 1.03 -23.81 -18.93
N LEU A 3 1.82 -23.01 -18.20
CA LEU A 3 1.42 -22.52 -16.88
C LEU A 3 0.07 -21.79 -16.93
N ILE A 4 -0.18 -21.05 -18.02
CA ILE A 4 -1.42 -20.32 -18.27
C ILE A 4 -2.62 -21.27 -18.37
N SER A 5 -2.49 -22.41 -19.07
CA SER A 5 -3.60 -23.36 -19.18
C SER A 5 -3.96 -23.97 -17.81
N HIS A 6 -2.97 -24.25 -16.95
CA HIS A 6 -3.26 -24.73 -15.59
C HIS A 6 -3.89 -23.69 -14.68
N LEU A 7 -3.50 -22.42 -14.80
CA LEU A 7 -4.14 -21.32 -14.05
C LEU A 7 -5.61 -21.10 -14.48
N GLN A 8 -5.94 -21.40 -15.74
CA GLN A 8 -7.31 -21.31 -16.25
C GLN A 8 -8.16 -22.52 -15.89
N GLU A 9 -7.59 -23.72 -15.89
CA GLU A 9 -8.33 -24.97 -15.68
C GLU A 9 -8.56 -25.31 -14.20
N SER A 10 -7.66 -24.90 -13.30
CA SER A 10 -7.73 -25.26 -11.87
C SER A 10 -7.88 -24.03 -10.98
N SER A 11 -9.10 -23.79 -10.49
CA SER A 11 -9.39 -22.71 -9.55
C SER A 11 -8.58 -22.82 -8.27
N ALA A 12 -8.38 -24.03 -7.74
CA ALA A 12 -7.58 -24.24 -6.53
C ALA A 12 -6.11 -23.86 -6.75
N PHE A 13 -5.54 -24.20 -7.91
CA PHE A 13 -4.17 -23.83 -8.26
C PHE A 13 -4.03 -22.32 -8.42
N LEU A 14 -4.98 -21.67 -9.11
CA LEU A 14 -5.01 -20.22 -9.25
C LEU A 14 -5.04 -19.50 -7.90
N ILE A 15 -5.95 -19.91 -6.99
CA ILE A 15 -6.11 -19.30 -5.67
C ILE A 15 -4.80 -19.42 -4.88
N LEU A 16 -4.19 -20.61 -4.84
CA LEU A 16 -2.93 -20.81 -4.13
C LEU A 16 -1.80 -19.98 -4.73
N PHE A 17 -1.69 -19.97 -6.07
CA PHE A 17 -0.67 -19.22 -6.78
C PHE A 17 -0.78 -17.71 -6.51
N VAL A 18 -1.98 -17.16 -6.62
CA VAL A 18 -2.24 -15.73 -6.37
C VAL A 18 -2.09 -15.39 -4.88
N ALA A 19 -2.46 -16.28 -3.97
CA ALA A 19 -2.22 -16.09 -2.54
C ALA A 19 -0.73 -16.01 -2.22
N ILE A 20 0.11 -16.89 -2.82
CA ILE A 20 1.58 -16.85 -2.65
C ILE A 20 2.15 -15.53 -3.20
N ILE A 21 1.69 -15.08 -4.37
CA ILE A 21 2.07 -13.75 -4.90
C ILE A 21 1.65 -12.66 -3.92
N GLY A 22 0.43 -12.74 -3.37
CA GLY A 22 -0.07 -11.81 -2.36
C GLY A 22 0.81 -11.75 -1.10
N LEU A 23 1.38 -12.87 -0.65
CA LEU A 23 2.34 -12.88 0.45
C LEU A 23 3.62 -12.10 0.10
N MET A 24 4.15 -12.31 -1.11
CA MET A 24 5.35 -11.60 -1.59
C MET A 24 5.10 -10.10 -1.73
N VAL A 25 3.94 -9.73 -2.30
CA VAL A 25 3.53 -8.33 -2.40
C VAL A 25 3.30 -7.73 -1.02
N GLY A 26 2.66 -8.44 -0.09
CA GLY A 26 2.49 -7.98 1.29
C GLY A 26 3.82 -7.69 2.00
N SER A 27 4.85 -8.47 1.73
CA SER A 27 6.20 -8.21 2.26
C SER A 27 6.79 -6.90 1.68
N PHE A 28 6.58 -6.65 0.39
CA PHE A 28 6.91 -5.36 -0.22
C PHE A 28 6.06 -4.21 0.33
N LEU A 29 4.76 -4.42 0.61
CA LEU A 29 3.89 -3.38 1.18
C LEU A 29 4.39 -2.91 2.54
N ASN A 30 4.99 -3.78 3.38
CA ASN A 30 5.64 -3.34 4.62
C ASN A 30 6.72 -2.26 4.37
N VAL A 31 7.46 -2.35 3.25
CA VAL A 31 8.44 -1.32 2.85
C VAL A 31 7.74 -0.03 2.46
N VAL A 32 6.67 -0.10 1.66
CA VAL A 32 5.91 1.08 1.22
C VAL A 32 5.29 1.80 2.42
N ILE A 33 4.60 1.05 3.29
CA ILE A 33 3.93 1.55 4.49
C ILE A 33 4.90 2.33 5.39
N TYR A 34 6.12 1.82 5.58
CA TYR A 34 7.12 2.46 6.41
C TYR A 34 7.82 3.65 5.73
N ARG A 35 8.18 3.51 4.45
CA ARG A 35 9.07 4.47 3.78
C ARG A 35 8.35 5.65 3.16
N LEU A 36 7.17 5.45 2.60
CA LEU A 36 6.47 6.50 1.86
C LEU A 36 6.14 7.71 2.75
N PRO A 37 5.56 7.55 3.96
CA PRO A 37 5.29 8.69 4.85
C PRO A 37 6.57 9.43 5.26
N LYS A 38 7.66 8.70 5.52
CA LYS A 38 8.96 9.29 5.85
C LYS A 38 9.59 10.05 4.69
N MET A 39 9.37 9.59 3.45
CA MET A 39 9.82 10.32 2.26
C MET A 39 9.07 11.65 2.14
N MET A 40 7.75 11.62 2.32
CA MET A 40 6.90 12.82 2.29
C MET A 40 7.30 13.82 3.38
N GLU A 41 7.50 13.35 4.62
CA GLU A 41 7.95 14.18 5.75
C GLU A 41 9.30 14.84 5.46
N ARG A 42 10.28 14.09 4.94
CA ARG A 42 11.59 14.65 4.56
C ARG A 42 11.46 15.71 3.47
N SER A 43 10.65 15.45 2.45
CA SER A 43 10.43 16.41 1.36
C SER A 43 9.76 17.69 1.88
N TRP A 44 8.79 17.56 2.78
CA TRP A 44 8.11 18.71 3.40
C TRP A 44 9.07 19.56 4.26
N LEU A 45 9.91 18.93 5.07
CA LEU A 45 10.92 19.63 5.87
C LEU A 45 11.93 20.38 5.00
N GLN A 46 12.35 19.77 3.88
CA GLN A 46 13.25 20.43 2.91
C GLN A 46 12.61 21.67 2.29
N GLN A 47 11.34 21.58 1.87
CA GLN A 47 10.59 22.72 1.34
C GLN A 47 10.44 23.84 2.38
N CYS A 48 10.19 23.49 3.64
CA CYS A 48 10.11 24.48 4.72
C CYS A 48 11.43 25.20 4.96
N ALA A 49 12.57 24.48 4.94
CA ALA A 49 13.90 25.08 5.08
C ALA A 49 14.22 26.01 3.91
N GLU A 50 13.90 25.59 2.68
CA GLU A 50 14.07 26.41 1.47
C GLU A 50 13.26 27.71 1.55
N LEU A 51 11.99 27.64 1.96
CA LEU A 51 11.13 28.81 2.14
C LEU A 51 11.63 29.79 3.22
N LYS A 52 12.34 29.29 4.24
CA LYS A 52 12.95 30.13 5.28
C LYS A 52 14.32 30.70 4.88
N GLY A 53 14.87 30.29 3.74
CA GLY A 53 16.24 30.61 3.35
C GLY A 53 17.29 29.94 4.23
N GLU A 54 16.93 28.86 4.94
CA GLU A 54 17.85 28.06 5.73
C GLU A 54 18.66 27.12 4.81
N SER A 55 19.88 26.77 5.19
CA SER A 55 20.66 25.79 4.46
C SER A 55 19.99 24.42 4.53
N VAL A 56 19.61 23.86 3.40
CA VAL A 56 19.05 22.51 3.31
C VAL A 56 20.14 21.48 3.62
N GLU A 57 20.01 20.75 4.72
CA GLU A 57 20.93 19.66 5.05
C GLU A 57 20.81 18.54 4.01
N THR A 58 21.94 18.15 3.40
CA THR A 58 21.99 17.09 2.39
C THR A 58 21.95 15.71 3.04
N LEU A 59 20.74 15.25 3.33
CA LEU A 59 20.51 13.89 3.83
C LEU A 59 20.82 12.84 2.76
N PRO A 60 21.27 11.63 3.16
CA PRO A 60 21.47 10.54 2.23
C PRO A 60 20.15 10.13 1.56
N ALA A 61 20.25 9.65 0.32
CA ALA A 61 19.10 9.22 -0.47
C ALA A 61 18.24 8.19 0.30
N PHE A 62 16.96 8.52 0.45
CA PHE A 62 15.98 7.67 1.12
C PHE A 62 14.71 7.63 0.28
N ASN A 63 14.49 6.48 -0.35
CA ASN A 63 13.33 6.18 -1.16
C ASN A 63 12.89 4.71 -0.98
N ILE A 64 11.90 4.26 -1.75
CA ILE A 64 11.36 2.90 -1.65
C ILE A 64 12.44 1.84 -1.89
N VAL A 65 13.40 2.10 -2.79
CA VAL A 65 14.44 1.15 -3.21
C VAL A 65 15.72 1.27 -2.37
N THR A 66 16.09 2.49 -1.99
CA THR A 66 17.37 2.83 -1.36
C THR A 66 17.16 3.54 -0.03
N PRO A 67 17.87 3.17 1.05
CA PRO A 67 18.87 2.10 1.16
C PRO A 67 18.24 0.71 1.14
N ARG A 68 19.07 -0.35 1.07
CA ARG A 68 18.59 -1.72 1.26
C ARG A 68 17.94 -1.88 2.64
N SER A 69 17.01 -2.83 2.78
CA SER A 69 16.39 -3.14 4.08
C SER A 69 17.45 -3.49 5.12
N THR A 70 17.39 -2.82 6.27
CA THR A 70 18.33 -2.97 7.38
C THR A 70 17.60 -3.11 8.70
N CYS A 71 18.22 -3.80 9.66
CA CYS A 71 17.73 -3.80 11.03
C CYS A 71 17.85 -2.39 11.64
N PRO A 72 16.80 -1.83 12.27
CA PRO A 72 16.86 -0.49 12.85
C PRO A 72 17.78 -0.39 14.07
N HIS A 73 18.14 -1.51 14.71
CA HIS A 73 18.97 -1.52 15.91
C HIS A 73 20.46 -1.71 15.58
N CYS A 74 20.81 -2.77 14.84
CA CYS A 74 22.22 -3.10 14.53
C CYS A 74 22.65 -2.69 13.12
N HIS A 75 21.76 -2.17 12.28
CA HIS A 75 22.05 -1.82 10.89
C HIS A 75 22.52 -2.98 10.01
N HIS A 76 22.32 -4.23 10.48
CA HIS A 76 22.50 -5.45 9.67
C HIS A 76 21.75 -5.34 8.35
N LYS A 77 22.41 -5.67 7.25
CA LYS A 77 21.81 -5.68 5.92
C LYS A 77 21.00 -6.96 5.75
N ILE A 78 19.68 -6.82 5.69
CA ILE A 78 18.76 -7.96 5.58
C ILE A 78 18.99 -8.67 4.24
N ALA A 79 19.34 -9.95 4.30
CA ALA A 79 19.50 -10.79 3.13
C ALA A 79 18.15 -11.10 2.46
N TYR A 80 18.17 -11.56 1.20
CA TYR A 80 16.93 -11.83 0.48
C TYR A 80 16.10 -12.95 1.15
N TRP A 81 16.76 -13.98 1.72
CA TRP A 81 16.07 -15.08 2.41
C TRP A 81 15.46 -14.65 3.76
N GLU A 82 16.00 -13.59 4.37
CA GLU A 82 15.44 -13.00 5.60
C GLU A 82 14.15 -12.20 5.31
N ASN A 83 13.83 -11.94 4.03
CA ASN A 83 12.59 -11.30 3.58
C ASN A 83 11.62 -12.27 2.89
N ILE A 84 11.83 -13.60 2.99
CA ILE A 84 10.83 -14.56 2.46
C ILE A 84 9.58 -14.50 3.36
N PRO A 85 8.41 -14.12 2.81
CA PRO A 85 7.22 -13.85 3.61
C PRO A 85 6.86 -15.02 4.53
N ILE A 86 6.53 -14.73 5.79
CA ILE A 86 6.17 -15.67 6.87
C ILE A 86 7.30 -16.64 7.26
N LEU A 87 7.91 -17.31 6.29
CA LEU A 87 8.93 -18.34 6.50
C LEU A 87 10.16 -17.75 7.17
N SER A 88 10.66 -16.60 6.72
CA SER A 88 11.82 -15.98 7.34
C SER A 88 11.54 -15.64 8.81
N TYR A 89 10.35 -15.11 9.11
CA TYR A 89 9.93 -14.80 10.47
C TYR A 89 9.90 -16.05 11.36
N LEU A 90 9.37 -17.16 10.86
CA LEU A 90 9.32 -18.44 11.59
C LEU A 90 10.72 -19.02 11.81
N PHE A 91 11.57 -19.05 10.79
CA PHE A 91 12.94 -19.58 10.89
C PHE A 91 13.83 -18.73 11.81
N LEU A 92 13.66 -17.41 11.77
CA LEU A 92 14.36 -16.47 12.65
C LEU A 92 13.72 -16.37 14.04
N ARG A 93 12.62 -17.11 14.29
CA ARG A 93 11.85 -17.07 15.55
C ARG A 93 11.41 -15.66 15.94
N GLY A 94 11.08 -14.84 14.94
CA GLY A 94 10.65 -13.46 15.10
C GLY A 94 11.74 -12.54 15.65
N ARG A 95 13.03 -12.82 15.41
CA ARG A 95 14.15 -12.02 15.92
C ARG A 95 15.15 -11.70 14.81
N CYS A 96 15.85 -10.59 14.92
CA CYS A 96 16.95 -10.28 14.02
C CYS A 96 18.07 -11.34 14.16
N LEU A 97 18.62 -11.81 13.04
CA LEU A 97 19.68 -12.82 13.02
C LEU A 97 20.91 -12.40 13.86
N GLU A 98 21.33 -11.14 13.74
CA GLU A 98 22.57 -10.65 14.34
C GLU A 98 22.36 -10.12 15.77
N CYS A 99 21.39 -9.22 16.00
CA CYS A 99 21.20 -8.59 17.31
C CYS A 99 20.10 -9.22 18.18
N GLN A 100 19.37 -10.21 17.68
CA GLN A 100 18.31 -10.94 18.41
C GLN A 100 17.14 -10.08 18.94
N VAL A 101 17.06 -8.81 18.52
CA VAL A 101 15.92 -7.92 18.81
C VAL A 101 14.65 -8.49 18.16
N PRO A 102 13.50 -8.49 18.86
CA PRO A 102 12.25 -8.99 18.31
C PRO A 102 11.77 -8.16 17.11
N ILE A 103 11.32 -8.85 16.08
CA ILE A 103 10.65 -8.28 14.90
C ILE A 103 9.15 -8.20 15.18
N SER A 104 8.55 -7.04 14.90
CA SER A 104 7.13 -6.80 15.13
C SER A 104 6.24 -7.81 14.40
N LEU A 105 5.17 -8.26 15.08
CA LEU A 105 4.13 -9.14 14.50
C LEU A 105 3.36 -8.48 13.36
N ARG A 106 3.47 -7.17 13.20
CA ARG A 106 2.86 -6.43 12.09
C ARG A 106 3.35 -6.93 10.72
N TYR A 107 4.63 -7.25 10.60
CA TYR A 107 5.21 -7.71 9.33
C TYR A 107 4.53 -8.98 8.80
N PRO A 108 4.51 -10.11 9.54
CA PRO A 108 3.82 -11.31 9.10
C PRO A 108 2.31 -11.12 9.02
N PHE A 109 1.71 -10.23 9.82
CA PHE A 109 0.28 -9.94 9.72
C PHE A 109 -0.09 -9.30 8.37
N VAL A 110 0.63 -8.26 7.94
CA VAL A 110 0.39 -7.61 6.63
C VAL A 110 0.61 -8.61 5.49
N GLU A 111 1.64 -9.45 5.57
CA GLU A 111 1.91 -10.51 4.59
C GLU A 111 0.73 -11.49 4.48
N ILE A 112 0.33 -12.09 5.60
CA ILE A 112 -0.77 -13.06 5.65
C ILE A 112 -2.08 -12.43 5.18
N PHE A 113 -2.41 -11.24 5.68
CA PHE A 113 -3.64 -10.53 5.32
C PHE A 113 -3.69 -10.24 3.81
N THR A 114 -2.59 -9.76 3.24
CA THR A 114 -2.49 -9.51 1.79
C THR A 114 -2.63 -10.82 0.99
N GLY A 115 -2.00 -11.90 1.43
CA GLY A 115 -2.13 -13.23 0.80
C GLY A 115 -3.55 -13.77 0.83
N ILE A 116 -4.25 -13.66 1.97
CA ILE A 116 -5.65 -14.08 2.12
C ILE A 116 -6.56 -13.28 1.20
N LEU A 117 -6.45 -11.94 1.20
CA LEU A 117 -7.27 -11.11 0.32
C LEU A 117 -6.98 -11.37 -1.16
N SER A 118 -5.73 -11.65 -1.52
CA SER A 118 -5.35 -11.99 -2.88
C SER A 118 -5.94 -13.33 -3.32
N GLY A 119 -5.93 -14.34 -2.44
CA GLY A 119 -6.62 -15.62 -2.65
C GLY A 119 -8.14 -15.44 -2.78
N PHE A 120 -8.75 -14.56 -1.97
CA PHE A 120 -10.17 -14.23 -2.06
C PHE A 120 -10.52 -13.57 -3.41
N VAL A 121 -9.70 -12.62 -3.87
CA VAL A 121 -9.86 -11.99 -5.20
C VAL A 121 -9.78 -13.02 -6.32
N ALA A 122 -8.80 -13.93 -6.27
CA ALA A 122 -8.66 -15.00 -7.25
C ALA A 122 -9.87 -15.97 -7.25
N TRP A 123 -10.40 -16.28 -6.06
CA TRP A 123 -11.59 -17.11 -5.92
C TRP A 123 -12.84 -16.43 -6.50
N HIS A 124 -13.01 -15.13 -6.27
CA HIS A 124 -14.20 -14.39 -6.67
C HIS A 124 -14.23 -14.05 -8.18
N PHE A 125 -13.11 -13.54 -8.72
CA PHE A 125 -13.05 -13.06 -10.11
C PHE A 125 -12.52 -14.10 -11.11
N GLY A 126 -11.84 -15.15 -10.63
CA GLY A 126 -11.20 -16.14 -11.49
C GLY A 126 -10.02 -15.55 -12.30
N PHE A 127 -9.47 -16.33 -13.23
CA PHE A 127 -8.35 -15.88 -14.05
C PHE A 127 -8.82 -14.84 -15.08
N GLY A 128 -8.31 -13.61 -14.99
CA GLY A 128 -8.65 -12.57 -15.95
C GLY A 128 -8.10 -11.19 -15.58
N VAL A 129 -8.36 -10.20 -16.44
CA VAL A 129 -7.92 -8.81 -16.22
C VAL A 129 -8.62 -8.20 -15.01
N THR A 130 -9.88 -8.56 -14.75
CA THR A 130 -10.65 -8.10 -13.58
C THR A 130 -10.00 -8.50 -12.27
N MET A 131 -9.46 -9.73 -12.18
CA MET A 131 -8.69 -10.17 -11.02
C MET A 131 -7.44 -9.32 -10.83
N ILE A 132 -6.69 -9.03 -11.89
CA ILE A 132 -5.49 -8.18 -11.80
C ILE A 132 -5.85 -6.78 -11.32
N ALA A 133 -6.89 -6.17 -11.89
CA ALA A 133 -7.38 -4.85 -11.46
C ALA A 133 -7.81 -4.86 -9.98
N ALA A 134 -8.51 -5.90 -9.54
CA ALA A 134 -8.94 -6.06 -8.15
C ALA A 134 -7.75 -6.28 -7.19
N LEU A 135 -6.71 -7.02 -7.61
CA LEU A 135 -5.48 -7.19 -6.83
C LEU A 135 -4.76 -5.86 -6.62
N ILE A 136 -4.59 -5.06 -7.68
CA ILE A 136 -3.97 -3.72 -7.57
C ILE A 136 -4.76 -2.86 -6.59
N PHE A 137 -6.09 -2.85 -6.70
CA PHE A 137 -6.96 -2.13 -5.78
C PHE A 137 -6.82 -2.59 -4.32
N VAL A 138 -6.87 -3.90 -4.08
CA VAL A 138 -6.71 -4.47 -2.74
C VAL A 138 -5.34 -4.16 -2.15
N TRP A 139 -4.26 -4.31 -2.90
CA TRP A 139 -2.91 -4.03 -2.42
C TRP A 139 -2.71 -2.55 -2.07
N ALA A 140 -3.28 -1.65 -2.90
CA ALA A 140 -3.29 -0.22 -2.60
C ALA A 140 -4.07 0.09 -1.32
N LEU A 141 -5.26 -0.49 -1.14
CA LEU A 141 -6.06 -0.30 0.08
C LEU A 141 -5.37 -0.83 1.34
N VAL A 142 -4.68 -1.97 1.27
CA VAL A 142 -3.91 -2.50 2.40
C VAL A 142 -2.80 -1.52 2.78
N ALA A 143 -2.06 -0.99 1.80
CA ALA A 143 -1.02 0.01 2.06
C ALA A 143 -1.59 1.30 2.64
N LEU A 144 -2.64 1.87 2.02
CA LEU A 144 -3.30 3.09 2.47
C LEU A 144 -3.85 2.97 3.88
N SER A 145 -4.57 1.88 4.19
CA SER A 145 -5.14 1.66 5.53
C SER A 145 -4.05 1.58 6.60
N ALA A 146 -2.93 0.90 6.29
CA ALA A 146 -1.85 0.76 7.24
C ALA A 146 -1.03 2.05 7.43
N ILE A 147 -0.92 2.89 6.38
CA ILE A 147 -0.30 4.22 6.46
C ILE A 147 -1.21 5.16 7.28
N ASP A 148 -2.50 5.17 6.97
CA ASP A 148 -3.49 6.00 7.67
C ASP A 148 -3.52 5.70 9.18
N ILE A 149 -3.50 4.41 9.57
CA ILE A 149 -3.43 4.01 10.98
C ILE A 149 -2.17 4.55 11.69
N ASP A 150 -1.03 4.61 11.00
CA ASP A 150 0.24 5.02 11.60
C ASP A 150 0.42 6.53 11.66
N THR A 151 0.04 7.23 10.59
CA THR A 151 0.40 8.63 10.37
C THR A 151 -0.79 9.52 10.08
N GLN A 152 -1.99 8.98 9.92
CA GLN A 152 -3.19 9.71 9.51
C GLN A 152 -2.97 10.48 8.20
N LEU A 153 -2.16 9.89 7.30
CA LEU A 153 -1.87 10.45 5.98
C LEU A 153 -2.46 9.54 4.92
N LEU A 154 -2.97 10.16 3.85
CA LEU A 154 -3.43 9.46 2.66
C LEU A 154 -2.59 9.92 1.45
N PRO A 155 -1.53 9.17 1.06
CA PRO A 155 -0.62 9.62 0.01
C PRO A 155 -1.28 9.69 -1.38
N ASP A 156 -1.23 10.88 -1.98
CA ASP A 156 -1.70 11.13 -3.35
C ASP A 156 -0.98 10.28 -4.41
N ASP A 157 0.27 9.90 -4.14
CA ASP A 157 1.06 8.98 -4.95
C ASP A 157 0.41 7.58 -5.10
N ILE A 158 -0.59 7.25 -4.25
CA ILE A 158 -1.36 6.01 -4.34
C ILE A 158 -2.82 6.29 -4.71
N THR A 159 -3.48 7.27 -4.08
CA THR A 159 -4.92 7.51 -4.27
C THR A 159 -5.25 8.01 -5.68
N LEU A 160 -4.51 8.99 -6.22
CA LEU A 160 -4.80 9.57 -7.52
C LEU A 160 -4.56 8.57 -8.67
N PRO A 161 -3.42 7.84 -8.72
CA PRO A 161 -3.25 6.78 -9.71
C PRO A 161 -4.33 5.70 -9.61
N LEU A 162 -4.73 5.33 -8.38
CA LEU A 162 -5.76 4.31 -8.18
C LEU A 162 -7.13 4.76 -8.71
N MET A 163 -7.52 6.01 -8.45
CA MET A 163 -8.74 6.60 -9.00
C MET A 163 -8.71 6.57 -10.53
N TRP A 164 -7.63 7.06 -11.15
CA TRP A 164 -7.50 7.07 -12.61
C TRP A 164 -7.52 5.67 -13.22
N LEU A 165 -6.79 4.72 -12.62
CA LEU A 165 -6.82 3.32 -13.07
C LEU A 165 -8.22 2.73 -12.98
N GLY A 166 -8.96 3.01 -11.91
CA GLY A 166 -10.35 2.58 -11.74
C GLY A 166 -11.27 3.15 -12.84
N LEU A 167 -11.18 4.45 -13.12
CA LEU A 167 -11.97 5.08 -14.19
C LEU A 167 -11.62 4.53 -15.57
N LEU A 168 -10.34 4.43 -15.90
CA LEU A 168 -9.86 3.89 -17.18
C LEU A 168 -10.26 2.43 -17.38
N TYR A 169 -10.19 1.62 -16.32
CA TYR A 169 -10.61 0.23 -16.37
C TYR A 169 -12.12 0.08 -16.64
N ASN A 170 -12.94 0.97 -16.09
CA ASN A 170 -14.39 0.96 -16.28
C ASN A 170 -14.87 1.56 -17.62
N ILE A 171 -13.98 2.10 -18.47
CA ILE A 171 -14.35 2.56 -19.83
C ILE A 171 -15.02 1.43 -20.64
N HIS A 172 -14.57 0.19 -20.47
CA HIS A 172 -15.09 -0.97 -21.18
C HIS A 172 -16.03 -1.84 -20.31
N GLY A 173 -16.58 -1.28 -19.22
CA GLY A 173 -17.52 -1.99 -18.34
C GLY A 173 -16.86 -3.07 -17.47
N GLY A 174 -15.69 -2.78 -16.90
CA GLY A 174 -14.90 -3.73 -16.10
C GLY A 174 -15.58 -4.19 -14.81
N PHE A 175 -15.67 -3.30 -13.80
CA PHE A 175 -16.41 -3.57 -12.56
C PHE A 175 -17.84 -3.03 -12.61
N THR A 176 -18.00 -1.86 -13.25
CA THR A 176 -19.27 -1.14 -13.42
C THR A 176 -19.22 -0.32 -14.71
N ASP A 177 -20.34 0.25 -15.12
CA ASP A 177 -20.36 1.23 -16.22
C ASP A 177 -19.64 2.54 -15.84
N LEU A 178 -19.09 3.23 -16.84
CA LEU A 178 -18.32 4.45 -16.64
C LEU A 178 -19.12 5.56 -15.95
N HIS A 179 -20.41 5.68 -16.22
CA HIS A 179 -21.26 6.71 -15.62
C HIS A 179 -21.38 6.50 -14.11
N SER A 180 -21.66 5.27 -13.67
CA SER A 180 -21.65 4.93 -12.24
C SER A 180 -20.27 5.10 -11.60
N ALA A 181 -19.18 4.77 -12.30
CA ALA A 181 -17.82 4.96 -11.78
C ALA A 181 -17.48 6.45 -11.54
N VAL A 182 -17.84 7.33 -12.49
CA VAL A 182 -17.62 8.78 -12.36
C VAL A 182 -18.49 9.36 -11.24
N ILE A 183 -19.75 8.93 -11.13
CA ILE A 183 -20.62 9.34 -10.02
C ILE A 183 -20.05 8.88 -8.68
N GLY A 184 -19.54 7.65 -8.59
CA GLY A 184 -18.91 7.13 -7.38
C GLY A 184 -17.70 7.94 -6.95
N ALA A 185 -16.82 8.29 -7.89
CA ALA A 185 -15.65 9.14 -7.62
C ALA A 185 -16.08 10.55 -7.16
N ALA A 186 -17.03 11.17 -7.85
CA ALA A 186 -17.55 12.49 -7.47
C ALA A 186 -18.25 12.46 -6.10
N ALA A 187 -19.03 11.41 -5.80
CA ALA A 187 -19.70 11.26 -4.52
C ALA A 187 -18.70 11.04 -3.37
N GLY A 188 -17.64 10.26 -3.60
CA GLY A 188 -16.54 10.10 -2.64
C GLY A 188 -15.92 11.44 -2.27
N TYR A 189 -15.46 12.19 -3.28
CA TYR A 189 -14.90 13.54 -3.13
C TYR A 189 -15.86 14.48 -2.37
N LEU A 190 -17.10 14.60 -2.86
CA LEU A 190 -18.07 15.54 -2.31
C LEU A 190 -18.49 15.19 -0.89
N SER A 191 -18.45 13.92 -0.49
CA SER A 191 -18.81 13.50 0.87
C SER A 191 -17.86 14.08 1.93
N LEU A 192 -16.54 13.94 1.74
CA LEU A 192 -15.52 14.47 2.65
C LEU A 192 -15.45 15.99 2.56
N TRP A 193 -15.57 16.55 1.35
CA TRP A 193 -15.66 17.99 1.14
C TRP A 193 -16.84 18.62 1.90
N THR A 194 -18.01 17.97 1.88
CA THR A 194 -19.19 18.44 2.60
C THR A 194 -18.95 18.40 4.12
N ILE A 195 -18.34 17.34 4.64
CA ILE A 195 -18.00 17.24 6.08
C ILE A 195 -17.07 18.39 6.49
N TYR A 196 -16.02 18.66 5.71
CA TYR A 196 -15.09 19.77 5.94
C TYR A 196 -15.83 21.11 6.02
N TRP A 197 -16.68 21.42 5.04
CA TRP A 197 -17.38 22.71 5.00
C TRP A 197 -18.41 22.86 6.12
N VAL A 198 -19.17 21.80 6.41
CA VAL A 198 -20.13 21.82 7.54
C VAL A 198 -19.40 22.07 8.85
N PHE A 199 -18.27 21.39 9.08
CA PHE A 199 -17.46 21.62 10.28
C PHE A 199 -16.93 23.06 10.35
N LYS A 200 -16.39 23.57 9.24
CA LYS A 200 -15.85 24.94 9.17
C LYS A 200 -16.90 26.02 9.39
N LEU A 201 -18.10 25.85 8.83
CA LEU A 201 -19.21 26.77 9.01
C LEU A 201 -19.76 26.76 10.45
N VAL A 202 -19.81 25.59 11.10
CA VAL A 202 -20.31 25.46 12.48
C VAL A 202 -19.29 25.96 13.52
N THR A 203 -18.02 25.66 13.33
CA THR A 203 -16.97 25.92 14.35
C THR A 203 -16.16 27.18 14.09
N GLY A 204 -16.20 27.72 12.87
CA GLY A 204 -15.31 28.79 12.41
C GLY A 204 -13.84 28.37 12.29
N LYS A 205 -13.53 27.07 12.43
CA LYS A 205 -12.17 26.52 12.42
C LYS A 205 -12.01 25.52 11.28
N GLU A 206 -10.79 25.40 10.77
CA GLU A 206 -10.45 24.35 9.82
C GLU A 206 -10.23 23.04 10.60
N GLY A 207 -11.06 22.03 10.34
CA GLY A 207 -11.07 20.77 11.08
C GLY A 207 -10.39 19.60 10.39
N MET A 208 -10.12 19.71 9.10
CA MET A 208 -9.58 18.64 8.25
C MET A 208 -8.64 19.25 7.22
N GLY A 209 -7.57 18.53 6.88
CA GLY A 209 -6.60 18.96 5.89
C GLY A 209 -7.18 18.87 4.48
N TYR A 210 -6.71 19.72 3.57
CA TYR A 210 -7.20 19.74 2.18
C TYR A 210 -6.78 18.52 1.33
N GLY A 211 -6.05 17.56 1.90
CA GLY A 211 -5.60 16.34 1.22
C GLY A 211 -6.60 15.18 1.29
N ASP A 212 -7.68 15.30 2.09
CA ASP A 212 -8.65 14.21 2.27
C ASP A 212 -9.76 14.22 1.20
N PHE A 213 -9.92 15.30 0.44
CA PHE A 213 -10.90 15.42 -0.64
C PHE A 213 -10.22 15.55 -2.01
#